data_AF-A0A8J6Y0C1-F1
#
_entry.id   AF-A0A8J6Y0C1-F1
#
_cell.length_a   1.000
_cell.length_b   1.000
_cell.length_c   1.000
_cell.angle_alpha   90.00
_cell.angle_beta   90.00
_cell.angle_gamma   90.00
#
_symmetry.space_group_name_H-M   'P 1'
#
loop_
_entity.id
_entity.type
_entity.pdbx_description
1 polymer ?
#
loop_
_entity_poly.entity_id
_entity_poly.type
_entity_poly.pdbx_seq_one_letter_code
_entity_poly.pdbx_strand_id
1 'polypeptide(L)'
;MRNSGKILTLVVCLTLAATLGLSLAGPRGDRGPHRYAPRSLDQEPVLAINPADGTILAAWGYREGGEYSIALAVKSGDVWTEPVFIGRDDGLDQIDPALVFDSHGVAYLAFTELPLGEVRITAIAGEPDTALLPRTIARAGDPKASPALSVIADRLVVAFNAGNGVVIRDIPLFNPEVSASTQGIQEGPDAVDPLGWFWIGNGRDSDEGDSGDRWQSEDGQDPAATVPLGLR
;
A
#
# COMPACT_ATOMS: atom_id res chain seq x y z
N MET A 1 -14.39 -50.62 52.88
CA MET A 1 -15.46 -49.84 53.53
C MET A 1 -15.48 -48.48 52.83
N ARG A 2 -16.24 -48.25 51.74
CA ARG A 2 -17.67 -47.87 51.67
C ARG A 2 -18.08 -46.79 52.69
N ASN A 3 -18.20 -45.54 52.22
CA ASN A 3 -19.30 -44.57 52.43
C ASN A 3 -18.94 -43.31 51.62
N SER A 4 -19.55 -43.03 50.46
CA SER A 4 -20.91 -42.50 50.24
C SER A 4 -21.10 -41.09 50.81
N GLY A 5 -20.77 -40.07 50.01
CA GLY A 5 -21.25 -38.70 50.15
C GLY A 5 -21.69 -38.21 48.78
N LYS A 6 -23.01 -38.18 48.57
CA LYS A 6 -23.67 -37.68 47.35
C LYS A 6 -23.92 -36.16 47.48
N ILE A 7 -24.22 -35.53 46.34
CA ILE A 7 -24.99 -34.28 46.14
C ILE A 7 -24.17 -32.98 46.21
N LEU A 8 -23.97 -32.33 45.05
CA LEU A 8 -24.90 -31.28 44.62
C LEU A 8 -24.67 -30.96 43.13
N THR A 9 -25.71 -31.23 42.36
CA THR A 9 -25.89 -30.85 40.96
C THR A 9 -26.00 -29.32 40.86
N LEU A 10 -25.08 -28.66 40.16
CA LEU A 10 -25.32 -27.30 39.67
C LEU A 10 -25.66 -27.36 38.18
N VAL A 11 -26.94 -27.12 37.90
CA VAL A 11 -27.51 -26.90 36.58
C VAL A 11 -26.97 -25.55 36.07
N VAL A 12 -26.04 -25.56 35.13
CA VAL A 12 -25.73 -24.36 34.35
C VAL A 12 -26.71 -24.33 33.19
N CYS A 13 -27.68 -23.44 33.28
CA CYS A 13 -28.67 -23.16 32.25
C CYS A 13 -27.98 -22.78 30.94
N LEU A 14 -28.16 -23.66 29.96
CA LEU A 14 -27.89 -23.45 28.55
C LEU A 14 -28.86 -22.39 28.00
N THR A 15 -28.46 -21.11 27.99
CA THR A 15 -29.15 -20.08 27.19
C THR A 15 -28.63 -20.15 25.76
N LEU A 16 -29.21 -21.06 24.97
CA LEU A 16 -29.09 -21.07 23.53
C LEU A 16 -29.95 -19.91 22.98
N ALA A 17 -29.39 -18.71 22.94
CA ALA A 17 -29.98 -17.61 22.21
C ALA A 17 -29.87 -17.91 20.71
N ALA A 18 -30.91 -18.55 20.16
CA ALA A 18 -31.10 -18.64 18.72
C ALA A 18 -31.41 -17.23 18.20
N THR A 19 -30.37 -16.46 17.93
CA THR A 19 -30.48 -15.26 17.09
C THR A 19 -30.80 -15.74 15.68
N LEU A 20 -32.09 -15.81 15.37
CA LEU A 20 -32.60 -15.75 14.02
C LEU A 20 -32.21 -14.37 13.46
N GLY A 21 -30.98 -14.28 12.96
CA GLY A 21 -30.57 -13.22 12.07
C GLY A 21 -31.37 -13.34 10.79
N LEU A 22 -32.54 -12.73 10.76
CA LEU A 22 -33.18 -12.31 9.52
C LEU A 22 -32.22 -11.33 8.84
N SER A 23 -31.26 -11.88 8.09
CA SER A 23 -30.56 -11.14 7.06
C SER A 23 -31.61 -10.74 6.04
N LEU A 24 -32.23 -9.58 6.27
CA LEU A 24 -32.91 -8.83 5.24
C LEU A 24 -31.86 -8.59 4.15
N ALA A 25 -31.82 -9.49 3.18
CA ALA A 25 -31.22 -9.22 1.89
C ALA A 25 -31.98 -8.01 1.35
N GLY A 26 -31.46 -6.82 1.64
CA GLY A 26 -31.89 -5.59 0.99
C GLY A 26 -31.85 -5.78 -0.52
N PRO A 27 -32.57 -4.93 -1.28
CA PRO A 27 -32.53 -4.99 -2.73
C PRO A 27 -31.07 -5.11 -3.14
N ARG A 28 -30.73 -6.15 -3.91
CA ARG A 28 -29.42 -6.29 -4.55
C ARG A 28 -29.31 -5.09 -5.47
N GLY A 29 -28.85 -3.97 -4.91
CA GLY A 29 -28.46 -2.78 -5.63
C GLY A 29 -27.55 -3.27 -6.71
N ASP A 30 -27.90 -2.89 -7.93
CA ASP A 30 -27.20 -3.20 -9.16
C ASP A 30 -25.68 -3.19 -8.91
N ARG A 31 -25.09 -4.38 -8.71
CA ARG A 31 -23.64 -4.57 -8.58
C ARG A 31 -23.04 -4.50 -9.98
N GLY A 32 -23.41 -3.48 -10.74
CA GLY A 32 -22.68 -3.08 -11.91
C GLY A 32 -21.22 -2.90 -11.52
N PRO A 33 -20.27 -3.14 -12.45
CA PRO A 33 -18.86 -3.03 -12.15
C PRO A 33 -18.57 -1.64 -11.57
N HIS A 34 -17.98 -1.60 -10.37
CA HIS A 34 -17.45 -0.36 -9.80
C HIS A 34 -16.37 0.14 -10.76
N ARG A 35 -16.66 1.25 -11.43
CA ARG A 35 -15.70 1.94 -12.29
C ARG A 35 -15.06 3.04 -11.46
N TYR A 36 -13.84 2.81 -11.01
CA TYR A 36 -13.09 3.77 -10.22
C TYR A 36 -12.77 5.03 -11.03
N ALA A 37 -12.67 4.92 -12.35
CA ALA A 37 -12.66 6.08 -13.22
C ALA A 37 -13.34 5.78 -14.58
N PRO A 38 -14.65 6.04 -14.72
CA PRO A 38 -15.45 5.61 -15.88
C PRO A 38 -15.08 6.27 -17.22
N ARG A 39 -14.12 7.20 -17.23
CA ARG A 39 -13.54 7.85 -18.42
C ARG A 39 -12.01 7.70 -18.51
N SER A 40 -11.42 6.88 -17.66
CA SER A 40 -9.96 6.86 -17.46
C SER A 40 -9.19 6.07 -18.51
N LEU A 41 -7.95 6.49 -18.69
CA LEU A 41 -6.85 5.82 -19.37
C LEU A 41 -6.14 4.82 -18.44
N ASP A 42 -6.87 4.23 -17.48
CA ASP A 42 -6.31 3.22 -16.59
C ASP A 42 -5.67 2.10 -17.43
N GLN A 43 -4.55 1.61 -16.95
CA GLN A 43 -3.84 0.52 -17.63
C GLN A 43 -4.54 -0.82 -17.39
N GLU A 44 -4.23 -1.80 -18.25
CA GLU A 44 -4.73 -3.16 -18.09
C GLU A 44 -4.28 -3.75 -16.75
N PRO A 45 -5.18 -4.37 -15.97
CA PRO A 45 -4.80 -4.98 -14.71
C PRO A 45 -3.98 -6.26 -14.93
N VAL A 46 -2.94 -6.43 -14.11
CA VAL A 46 -2.25 -7.70 -13.94
C VAL A 46 -2.80 -8.42 -12.70
N LEU A 47 -2.87 -9.74 -12.78
CA LEU A 47 -3.40 -10.60 -11.72
C LEU A 47 -2.35 -11.61 -11.28
N ALA A 48 -2.28 -11.88 -9.98
CA ALA A 48 -1.56 -13.03 -9.45
C ALA A 48 -2.42 -13.75 -8.41
N ILE A 49 -2.28 -15.07 -8.35
CA ILE A 49 -3.01 -15.92 -7.40
C ILE A 49 -2.02 -16.34 -6.32
N ASN A 50 -2.37 -16.08 -5.07
CA ASN A 50 -1.61 -16.52 -3.92
C ASN A 50 -1.69 -18.05 -3.82
N PRO A 51 -0.57 -18.78 -3.91
CA PRO A 51 -0.58 -20.24 -3.85
C PRO A 51 -0.94 -20.79 -2.45
N ALA A 52 -0.83 -19.97 -1.40
CA ALA A 52 -1.10 -20.39 -0.02
C ALA A 52 -2.60 -20.49 0.30
N ASP A 53 -3.41 -19.56 -0.22
CA ASP A 53 -4.83 -19.43 0.15
C ASP A 53 -5.79 -19.22 -1.05
N GLY A 54 -5.26 -19.08 -2.26
CA GLY A 54 -6.05 -18.87 -3.47
C GLY A 54 -6.62 -17.46 -3.63
N THR A 55 -6.25 -16.50 -2.78
CA THR A 55 -6.60 -15.09 -2.97
C THR A 55 -6.00 -14.55 -4.27
N ILE A 56 -6.69 -13.59 -4.88
CA ILE A 56 -6.21 -12.96 -6.13
C ILE A 56 -5.84 -11.52 -5.80
N LEU A 57 -4.61 -11.13 -6.11
CA LEU A 57 -4.19 -9.73 -6.06
C LEU A 57 -4.18 -9.18 -7.49
N ALA A 58 -4.84 -8.04 -7.67
CA ALA A 58 -4.83 -7.26 -8.90
C ALA A 58 -3.98 -6.01 -8.71
N ALA A 59 -3.21 -5.64 -9.73
CA ALA A 59 -2.47 -4.39 -9.79
C ALA A 59 -2.70 -3.70 -11.15
N TRP A 60 -2.88 -2.39 -11.17
CA TRP A 60 -3.01 -1.61 -12.42
C TRP A 60 -2.50 -0.19 -12.23
N GLY A 61 -2.08 0.44 -13.34
CA GLY A 61 -1.84 1.89 -13.36
C GLY A 61 -3.17 2.63 -13.32
N TYR A 62 -3.37 3.46 -12.30
CA TYR A 62 -4.57 4.27 -12.10
C TYR A 62 -4.25 5.75 -12.30
N ARG A 63 -5.03 6.42 -13.15
CA ARG A 63 -4.86 7.86 -13.41
C ARG A 63 -5.63 8.67 -12.38
N GLU A 64 -4.93 9.32 -11.45
CA GLU A 64 -5.51 10.32 -10.55
C GLU A 64 -4.99 11.71 -10.91
N GLY A 65 -5.87 12.55 -11.48
CA GLY A 65 -5.47 13.89 -11.91
C GLY A 65 -4.38 13.87 -12.98
N GLY A 66 -3.20 14.41 -12.65
CA GLY A 66 -2.07 14.56 -13.56
C GLY A 66 -1.20 13.33 -13.72
N GLU A 67 -1.16 12.47 -12.69
CA GLU A 67 -0.18 11.39 -12.52
C GLU A 67 -0.82 9.98 -12.56
N TYR A 68 0.00 8.96 -12.79
CA TYR A 68 -0.35 7.56 -12.58
C TYR A 68 0.21 7.04 -11.26
N SER A 69 -0.64 6.39 -10.48
CA SER A 69 -0.23 5.58 -9.31
C SER A 69 -0.51 4.11 -9.55
N ILE A 70 0.13 3.22 -8.79
CA ILE A 70 -0.25 1.80 -8.82
C ILE A 70 -1.40 1.56 -7.84
N ALA A 71 -2.54 1.14 -8.36
CA ALA A 71 -3.67 0.68 -7.57
C ALA A 71 -3.61 -0.84 -7.36
N LEU A 72 -3.97 -1.28 -6.15
CA LEU A 72 -3.98 -2.67 -5.71
C LEU A 72 -5.32 -3.05 -5.12
N ALA A 73 -5.88 -4.20 -5.51
CA ALA A 73 -7.08 -4.75 -4.90
C ALA A 73 -6.98 -6.27 -4.72
N VAL A 74 -7.51 -6.78 -3.61
CA VAL A 74 -7.51 -8.21 -3.29
C VAL A 74 -8.92 -8.76 -3.50
N LYS A 75 -9.00 -9.92 -4.14
CA LYS A 75 -10.21 -10.73 -4.22
C LYS A 75 -10.14 -11.85 -3.19
N SER A 76 -11.14 -11.89 -2.31
CA SER A 76 -11.38 -13.01 -1.40
C SER A 76 -12.80 -13.54 -1.63
N GLY A 77 -12.89 -14.78 -2.13
CA GLY A 77 -14.15 -15.34 -2.63
C GLY A 77 -14.69 -14.56 -3.84
N ASP A 78 -15.88 -13.96 -3.68
CA ASP A 78 -16.57 -13.19 -4.72
C ASP A 78 -16.54 -11.68 -4.50
N VAL A 79 -15.76 -11.21 -3.53
CA VAL A 79 -15.68 -9.79 -3.16
C VAL A 79 -14.27 -9.27 -3.42
N TRP A 80 -14.21 -8.08 -4.00
CA TRP A 80 -12.99 -7.30 -4.14
C TRP A 80 -12.92 -6.27 -3.01
N THR A 81 -11.73 -6.03 -2.45
CA THR A 81 -11.47 -4.92 -1.55
C THR A 81 -11.53 -3.58 -2.30
N GLU A 82 -11.66 -2.49 -1.55
CA GLU A 82 -11.37 -1.18 -2.13
C GLU A 82 -9.88 -1.08 -2.54
N PRO A 83 -9.54 -0.31 -3.60
CA PRO A 83 -8.17 -0.16 -4.03
C PRO A 83 -7.31 0.59 -3.01
N VAL A 84 -6.08 0.11 -2.82
CA VAL A 84 -5.00 0.79 -2.11
C VAL A 84 -3.98 1.29 -3.13
N PHE A 85 -3.39 2.46 -2.91
CA PHE A 85 -2.48 3.09 -3.87
C PHE A 85 -1.05 3.14 -3.36
N ILE A 86 -0.10 2.81 -4.23
CA ILE A 86 1.34 3.02 -4.01
C ILE A 86 1.76 4.25 -4.80
N GLY A 87 2.59 5.10 -4.18
CA GLY A 87 3.28 6.22 -4.85
C GLY A 87 2.42 7.47 -5.06
N ARG A 88 1.50 7.77 -4.14
CA ARG A 88 0.67 8.98 -4.21
C ARG A 88 1.48 10.27 -4.00
N ASP A 89 1.15 11.29 -4.80
CA ASP A 89 1.54 12.69 -4.61
C ASP A 89 3.06 12.95 -4.69
N ASP A 90 3.81 12.10 -5.40
CA ASP A 90 5.25 12.28 -5.62
C ASP A 90 5.58 12.95 -6.97
N GLY A 91 4.58 13.16 -7.83
CA GLY A 91 4.72 13.79 -9.14
C GLY A 91 5.35 12.90 -10.21
N LEU A 92 5.43 11.58 -9.97
CA LEU A 92 6.00 10.59 -10.89
C LEU A 92 4.92 9.63 -11.36
N ASP A 93 4.92 9.31 -12.67
CA ASP A 93 4.01 8.28 -13.17
C ASP A 93 4.58 6.89 -12.85
N GLN A 94 3.80 6.08 -12.14
CA GLN A 94 4.08 4.67 -11.91
C GLN A 94 3.15 3.81 -12.78
N ILE A 95 3.75 3.04 -13.67
CA ILE A 95 3.06 2.31 -14.75
C ILE A 95 3.63 0.91 -14.95
N ASP A 96 3.00 0.14 -15.83
CA ASP A 96 3.42 -1.19 -16.28
C ASP A 96 3.69 -2.14 -15.10
N PRO A 97 2.68 -2.41 -14.23
CA PRO A 97 2.86 -3.30 -13.11
C PRO A 97 3.09 -4.75 -13.54
N ALA A 98 3.92 -5.47 -12.79
CA ALA A 98 4.11 -6.91 -12.87
C ALA A 98 4.07 -7.52 -11.48
N LEU A 99 3.42 -8.67 -11.34
CA LEU A 99 3.06 -9.25 -10.05
C LEU A 99 3.38 -10.74 -9.99
N VAL A 100 3.93 -11.21 -8.86
CA VAL A 100 4.16 -12.64 -8.61
C VAL A 100 4.08 -12.92 -7.10
N PHE A 101 3.65 -14.13 -6.72
CA PHE A 101 3.73 -14.60 -5.33
C PHE A 101 4.88 -15.58 -5.14
N ASP A 102 5.47 -15.60 -3.95
CA ASP A 102 6.32 -16.71 -3.52
C ASP A 102 5.50 -17.85 -2.89
N SER A 103 6.19 -18.91 -2.45
CA SER A 103 5.55 -20.07 -1.82
C SER A 103 4.99 -19.81 -0.42
N HIS A 104 5.32 -18.69 0.21
CA HIS A 104 4.84 -18.29 1.54
C HIS A 104 3.66 -17.32 1.45
N GLY A 105 3.26 -16.91 0.24
CA GLY A 105 2.18 -15.96 0.03
C GLY A 105 2.61 -14.50 0.09
N VAL A 106 3.92 -14.19 0.04
CA VAL A 106 4.40 -12.82 -0.13
C VAL A 106 4.27 -12.43 -1.60
N ALA A 107 3.59 -11.32 -1.88
CA ALA A 107 3.52 -10.76 -3.22
C ALA A 107 4.72 -9.85 -3.49
N TYR A 108 5.26 -9.95 -4.70
CA TYR A 108 6.27 -9.04 -5.24
C TYR A 108 5.66 -8.28 -6.41
N LEU A 109 5.74 -6.96 -6.32
CA LEU A 109 5.25 -6.02 -7.33
C LEU A 109 6.44 -5.28 -7.91
N ALA A 110 6.58 -5.32 -9.23
CA ALA A 110 7.47 -4.46 -9.98
C ALA A 110 6.66 -3.48 -10.82
N PHE A 111 7.19 -2.27 -11.02
CA PHE A 111 6.60 -1.26 -11.88
C PHE A 111 7.68 -0.34 -12.45
N THR A 112 7.32 0.40 -13.49
CA THR A 112 8.16 1.42 -14.11
C THR A 112 7.78 2.79 -13.57
N GLU A 113 8.77 3.55 -13.11
CA GLU A 113 8.63 4.93 -12.66
C GLU A 113 9.20 5.89 -13.71
N LEU A 114 8.39 6.85 -14.14
CA LEU A 114 8.73 7.86 -15.14
C LEU A 114 9.11 9.19 -14.50
N PRO A 115 9.88 10.06 -15.19
CA PRO A 115 10.31 9.93 -16.59
C PRO A 115 11.59 9.11 -16.79
N LEU A 116 12.24 8.68 -15.70
CA LEU A 116 13.57 8.05 -15.76
C LEU A 116 13.54 6.60 -16.23
N GLY A 117 12.38 5.95 -16.27
CA GLY A 117 12.26 4.53 -16.58
C GLY A 117 12.95 3.68 -15.50
N GLU A 118 12.78 4.04 -14.23
CA GLU A 118 13.31 3.24 -13.13
C GLU A 118 12.42 2.02 -12.91
N VAL A 119 13.01 0.84 -12.78
CA VAL A 119 12.29 -0.37 -12.36
C VAL A 119 12.38 -0.44 -10.84
N ARG A 120 11.24 -0.22 -10.19
CA ARG A 120 11.05 -0.31 -8.74
C ARG A 120 10.44 -1.67 -8.39
N ILE A 121 10.79 -2.20 -7.23
CA ILE A 121 10.17 -3.42 -6.67
C ILE A 121 9.80 -3.20 -5.22
N THR A 122 8.62 -3.66 -4.84
CA THR A 122 8.19 -3.78 -3.44
C THR A 122 7.68 -5.18 -3.12
N ALA A 123 7.69 -5.53 -1.83
CA ALA A 123 7.09 -6.74 -1.30
C ALA A 123 5.88 -6.38 -0.43
N ILE A 124 4.84 -7.21 -0.50
CA ILE A 124 3.57 -7.03 0.18
C ILE A 124 3.28 -8.33 0.93
N ALA A 125 3.23 -8.27 2.26
CA ALA A 125 2.84 -9.42 3.09
C ALA A 125 1.51 -9.14 3.79
N GLY A 126 0.51 -9.95 3.45
CA GLY A 126 -0.84 -9.76 3.93
C GLY A 126 -1.57 -8.69 3.13
N GLU A 127 -2.09 -7.67 3.82
CA GLU A 127 -2.93 -6.64 3.22
C GLU A 127 -2.14 -5.68 2.32
N PRO A 128 -2.71 -5.14 1.23
CA PRO A 128 -2.01 -4.23 0.32
C PRO A 128 -1.43 -2.96 0.96
N ASP A 129 -1.99 -2.50 2.06
CA ASP A 129 -1.54 -1.31 2.81
C ASP A 129 -0.26 -1.56 3.63
N THR A 130 0.19 -2.81 3.75
CA THR A 130 1.45 -3.18 4.40
C THR A 130 2.65 -3.20 3.44
N ALA A 131 2.46 -2.75 2.19
CA ALA A 131 3.51 -2.70 1.18
C ALA A 131 4.76 -1.98 1.72
N LEU A 132 5.93 -2.60 1.55
CA LEU A 132 7.19 -1.96 1.90
C LEU A 132 7.46 -0.74 1.02
N LEU A 133 8.36 0.13 1.49
CA LEU A 133 8.95 1.16 0.63
C LEU A 133 9.60 0.50 -0.60
N PRO A 134 9.23 0.94 -1.83
CA PRO A 134 9.81 0.42 -3.05
C PRO A 134 11.33 0.62 -3.09
N ARG A 135 12.04 -0.39 -3.61
CA ARG A 135 13.49 -0.37 -3.82
C ARG A 135 13.78 -0.28 -5.31
N THR A 136 14.71 0.58 -5.72
CA THR A 136 15.18 0.61 -7.11
C THR A 136 16.05 -0.60 -7.39
N ILE A 137 15.71 -1.37 -8.42
CA ILE A 137 16.51 -2.51 -8.88
C ILE A 137 17.34 -2.15 -10.11
N ALA A 138 16.82 -1.24 -10.94
CA ALA A 138 17.55 -0.73 -12.08
C ALA A 138 17.05 0.65 -12.51
N ARG A 139 17.97 1.46 -13.03
CA ARG A 139 17.64 2.56 -13.93
C ARG A 139 17.69 2.00 -15.34
N ALA A 140 16.55 1.67 -15.94
CA ALA A 140 16.55 1.12 -17.30
C ALA A 140 17.00 2.19 -18.32
N GLY A 141 16.83 3.47 -17.98
CA GLY A 141 17.10 4.59 -18.87
C GLY A 141 16.16 4.63 -20.08
N ASP A 142 15.13 3.77 -20.07
CA ASP A 142 14.10 3.64 -21.08
C ASP A 142 12.75 3.76 -20.38
N PRO A 143 11.89 4.72 -20.76
CA PRO A 143 10.55 4.88 -20.20
C PRO A 143 9.62 3.68 -20.46
N LYS A 144 10.00 2.71 -21.29
CA LYS A 144 9.23 1.50 -21.59
C LYS A 144 9.87 0.24 -21.01
N ALA A 145 10.27 0.30 -19.75
CA ALA A 145 10.95 -0.81 -19.10
C ALA A 145 10.07 -2.08 -19.01
N SER A 146 8.74 -1.93 -18.84
CA SER A 146 7.74 -3.01 -18.88
C SER A 146 8.21 -4.31 -18.19
N PRO A 147 8.39 -4.28 -16.86
CA PRO A 147 8.98 -5.38 -16.12
C PRO A 147 8.15 -6.67 -16.20
N ALA A 148 8.81 -7.81 -16.03
CA ALA A 148 8.22 -9.12 -15.85
C ALA A 148 8.89 -9.82 -14.66
N LEU A 149 8.11 -10.55 -13.87
CA LEU A 149 8.56 -11.20 -12.65
C LEU A 149 8.40 -12.71 -12.69
N SER A 150 9.32 -13.41 -12.02
CA SER A 150 9.22 -14.83 -11.70
C SER A 150 9.92 -15.12 -10.38
N VAL A 151 9.36 -16.02 -9.57
CA VAL A 151 10.02 -16.54 -8.37
C VAL A 151 10.59 -17.91 -8.70
N ILE A 152 11.89 -18.09 -8.46
CA ILE A 152 12.61 -19.36 -8.65
C ILE A 152 13.34 -19.67 -7.35
N ALA A 153 12.83 -20.66 -6.61
CA ALA A 153 13.31 -21.00 -5.27
C ALA A 153 13.34 -19.77 -4.35
N ASP A 154 14.51 -19.35 -3.88
CA ASP A 154 14.74 -18.22 -2.99
C ASP A 154 15.15 -16.93 -3.72
N ARG A 155 14.88 -16.87 -5.03
CA ARG A 155 15.24 -15.73 -5.89
C ARG A 155 14.03 -15.13 -6.57
N LEU A 156 13.99 -13.80 -6.60
CA LEU A 156 13.14 -13.04 -7.52
C LEU A 156 13.94 -12.76 -8.80
N VAL A 157 13.41 -13.22 -9.93
CA VAL A 157 13.92 -12.93 -11.26
C VAL A 157 13.08 -11.83 -11.88
N VAL A 158 13.76 -10.79 -12.36
CA VAL A 158 13.17 -9.57 -12.93
C VAL A 158 13.73 -9.39 -14.33
N ALA A 159 12.87 -9.43 -15.33
CA ALA A 159 13.24 -9.11 -16.72
C ALA A 159 12.60 -7.78 -17.11
N PHE A 160 13.31 -6.91 -17.82
CA PHE A 160 12.78 -5.63 -18.30
C PHE A 160 13.52 -5.16 -19.55
N ASN A 161 12.87 -4.31 -20.34
CA ASN A 161 13.51 -3.64 -21.46
C ASN A 161 14.41 -2.53 -20.95
N ALA A 162 15.65 -2.54 -21.39
CA ALA A 162 16.54 -1.39 -21.41
C ALA A 162 16.63 -0.89 -22.85
N GLY A 163 16.99 0.39 -23.05
CA GLY A 163 17.02 0.99 -24.40
C GLY A 163 17.93 0.27 -25.43
N ASN A 164 18.75 -0.69 -25.00
CA ASN A 164 19.61 -1.52 -25.83
C ASN A 164 19.32 -3.04 -25.77
N GLY A 165 18.22 -3.49 -25.16
CA GLY A 165 17.85 -4.91 -25.10
C GLY A 165 17.10 -5.30 -23.83
N VAL A 166 17.01 -6.61 -23.56
CA VAL A 166 16.38 -7.12 -22.32
C VAL A 166 17.45 -7.31 -21.25
N VAL A 167 17.22 -6.77 -20.06
CA VAL A 167 18.04 -7.01 -18.88
C VAL A 167 17.31 -7.98 -17.95
N ILE A 168 18.06 -8.96 -17.42
CA ILE A 168 17.58 -9.90 -16.40
C ILE A 168 18.38 -9.68 -15.12
N ARG A 169 17.69 -9.56 -14.00
CA ARG A 169 18.27 -9.45 -12.66
C ARG A 169 17.72 -10.56 -11.77
N ASP A 170 18.60 -11.19 -11.01
CA ASP A 170 18.27 -12.15 -9.98
C ASP A 170 18.63 -11.57 -8.61
N ILE A 171 17.63 -11.36 -7.75
CA ILE A 171 17.84 -10.82 -6.40
C ILE A 171 17.31 -11.82 -5.36
N PRO A 172 17.93 -11.92 -4.17
CA PRO A 172 17.36 -12.71 -3.08
C PRO A 172 15.94 -12.22 -2.76
N LEU A 173 15.04 -13.15 -2.44
CA LEU A 173 13.75 -12.77 -1.85
C LEU A 173 13.99 -11.95 -0.58
N PHE A 174 13.24 -10.88 -0.42
CA PHE A 174 13.27 -10.05 0.78
C PHE A 174 11.91 -10.12 1.46
N ASN A 175 11.93 -10.37 2.77
CA ASN A 175 10.71 -10.51 3.58
C ASN A 175 10.39 -9.16 4.25
N PRO A 176 9.16 -8.63 4.09
CA PRO A 176 8.68 -7.45 4.83
C PRO A 176 8.77 -7.58 6.36
N GLU A 177 8.59 -8.76 6.93
CA GLU A 177 8.55 -8.96 8.39
C GLU A 177 9.88 -8.63 9.08
N VAL A 178 11.01 -8.72 8.36
CA VAL A 178 12.34 -8.54 8.95
C VAL A 178 12.79 -7.07 8.95
N SER A 179 12.09 -6.18 8.23
CA SER A 179 12.52 -4.77 8.10
C SER A 179 12.02 -3.85 9.22
N ALA A 180 11.22 -4.35 10.17
CA ALA A 180 10.51 -3.53 11.16
C ALA A 180 11.10 -3.50 12.59
N SER A 181 12.26 -4.10 12.89
CA SER A 181 12.79 -4.08 14.27
C SER A 181 14.29 -3.77 14.43
N THR A 182 14.83 -2.82 13.68
CA THR A 182 16.08 -2.13 14.09
C THR A 182 15.82 -0.76 14.72
N GLN A 183 14.63 -0.55 15.30
CA GLN A 183 14.51 0.45 16.35
C GLN A 183 15.06 -0.13 17.66
N GLY A 184 16.25 0.34 18.04
CA GLY A 184 16.69 0.31 19.44
C GLY A 184 17.72 -0.73 19.83
N ILE A 185 18.90 -0.75 19.20
CA ILE A 185 20.12 -1.11 19.95
C ILE A 185 21.12 0.04 19.86
N GLN A 186 20.77 1.15 20.49
CA GLN A 186 21.76 2.08 21.02
C GLN A 186 21.15 2.92 22.15
N GLU A 187 20.65 2.24 23.19
CA GLU A 187 20.97 2.72 24.53
C GLU A 187 22.49 2.58 24.68
N GLY A 188 23.22 3.59 24.22
CA GLY A 188 24.56 3.83 24.75
C GLY A 188 24.43 3.97 26.27
N PRO A 189 25.44 3.59 27.06
CA PRO A 189 25.39 3.78 28.50
C PRO A 189 25.02 5.24 28.77
N ASP A 190 23.97 5.46 29.56
CA ASP A 190 23.68 6.77 30.13
C ASP A 190 25.02 7.32 30.60
N ALA A 191 25.40 8.48 30.06
CA ALA A 191 26.52 9.21 30.61
C ALA A 191 26.12 9.59 32.03
N VAL A 192 26.46 8.72 32.98
CA VAL A 192 26.58 9.07 34.38
C VAL A 192 27.59 10.20 34.38
N ASP A 193 27.09 11.43 34.39
CA ASP A 193 27.88 12.61 34.67
C ASP A 193 28.51 12.39 36.07
N PRO A 194 29.84 12.18 36.17
CA PRO A 194 30.46 11.91 37.45
C PRO A 194 30.58 13.19 38.30
N LEU A 195 30.07 14.34 37.87
CA LEU A 195 30.28 15.62 38.56
C LEU A 195 29.04 16.28 39.16
N GLY A 196 27.82 15.75 39.02
CA GLY A 196 26.70 16.11 39.89
C GLY A 196 26.43 17.62 40.05
N TRP A 197 26.40 18.38 38.94
CA TRP A 197 26.03 19.79 39.00
C TRP A 197 24.52 19.95 38.90
N PHE A 198 23.88 20.00 40.08
CA PHE A 198 22.55 20.56 40.27
C PHE A 198 22.48 21.97 39.69
N TRP A 199 21.83 22.16 38.54
CA TRP A 199 21.33 23.48 38.15
C TRP A 199 19.94 23.68 38.74
N ILE A 200 19.96 24.20 39.96
CA ILE A 200 18.81 24.84 40.60
C ILE A 200 18.59 26.18 39.90
N GLY A 201 17.44 26.33 39.25
CA GLY A 201 16.67 27.56 39.16
C GLY A 201 17.25 28.72 38.34
N ASN A 202 16.53 29.09 37.29
CA ASN A 202 15.94 30.43 37.28
C ASN A 202 14.77 30.47 36.30
N GLY A 203 13.57 30.64 36.88
CA GLY A 203 12.41 31.07 36.14
C GLY A 203 12.67 32.44 35.51
N ARG A 204 12.29 32.55 34.25
CA ARG A 204 11.87 33.81 33.65
C ARG A 204 10.64 33.53 32.81
N ASP A 205 9.54 34.02 33.34
CA ASP A 205 8.35 34.43 32.62
C ASP A 205 8.73 35.41 31.51
N SER A 206 8.07 35.31 30.34
CA SER A 206 7.93 36.25 29.20
C SER A 206 7.91 35.43 27.89
N ASP A 207 6.97 35.55 26.96
CA ASP A 207 5.89 36.50 26.76
C ASP A 207 4.77 35.85 25.95
N GLU A 208 3.54 36.21 26.34
CA GLU A 208 2.36 36.32 25.51
C GLU A 208 2.62 37.31 24.35
N GLY A 209 2.38 36.87 23.11
CA GLY A 209 2.36 37.71 21.92
C GLY A 209 2.28 36.82 20.68
N ASP A 210 1.58 37.16 19.60
CA ASP A 210 0.79 38.32 19.26
C ASP A 210 0.06 37.90 17.96
N SER A 211 -1.18 38.36 17.86
CA SER A 211 -2.02 38.56 16.69
C SER A 211 -1.33 38.55 15.31
N GLY A 212 -1.99 37.95 14.31
CA GLY A 212 -1.52 38.02 12.93
C GLY A 212 -2.52 37.59 11.86
N ASP A 213 -3.68 38.25 11.81
CA ASP A 213 -4.57 38.32 10.63
C ASP A 213 -3.80 38.80 9.38
N ARG A 214 -3.83 38.04 8.26
CA ARG A 214 -3.56 38.49 6.86
C ARG A 214 -3.50 37.26 5.93
N TRP A 215 -4.21 37.09 4.82
CA TRP A 215 -4.60 37.96 3.70
C TRP A 215 -5.86 37.35 3.04
N GLN A 216 -6.96 38.09 2.87
CA GLN A 216 -7.30 38.89 1.68
C GLN A 216 -7.20 38.16 0.32
N SER A 217 -8.40 37.82 -0.15
CA SER A 217 -8.93 37.75 -1.54
C SER A 217 -8.15 38.45 -2.66
N GLU A 218 -8.02 37.75 -3.79
CA GLU A 218 -8.01 38.26 -5.18
C GLU A 218 -8.59 37.09 -6.04
N ASP A 219 -9.85 37.10 -6.49
CA ASP A 219 -10.40 37.90 -7.60
C ASP A 219 -9.42 38.06 -8.77
N GLY A 220 -9.38 37.02 -9.62
CA GLY A 220 -8.61 36.98 -10.87
C GLY A 220 -9.43 36.34 -11.98
N GLN A 221 -10.44 37.07 -12.43
CA GLN A 221 -11.27 36.80 -13.58
C GLN A 221 -10.47 37.06 -14.86
N ASP A 222 -10.38 36.09 -15.77
CA ASP A 222 -10.06 36.39 -17.17
C ASP A 222 -10.87 35.50 -18.14
N PRO A 223 -11.69 36.09 -19.03
CA PRO A 223 -12.58 35.38 -19.93
C PRO A 223 -11.95 35.05 -21.30
N ALA A 224 -12.44 33.94 -21.87
CA ALA A 224 -12.70 33.72 -23.29
C ALA A 224 -11.54 33.93 -24.31
N ALA A 225 -11.03 32.82 -24.84
CA ALA A 225 -10.48 32.78 -26.20
C ALA A 225 -11.24 31.74 -27.04
N THR A 226 -12.23 32.24 -27.77
CA THR A 226 -12.92 31.58 -28.87
C THR A 226 -11.97 31.47 -30.06
N VAL A 227 -11.73 30.25 -30.57
CA VAL A 227 -11.11 30.05 -31.90
C VAL A 227 -12.05 29.20 -32.76
N PRO A 228 -12.56 29.72 -33.89
CA PRO A 228 -13.31 28.91 -34.86
C PRO A 228 -12.33 28.25 -35.82
N LEU A 229 -12.36 26.91 -35.89
CA LEU A 229 -11.66 26.16 -36.93
C LEU A 229 -12.60 25.97 -38.11
N GLY A 230 -12.26 26.65 -39.20
CA GLY A 230 -12.95 26.56 -40.49
C GLY A 230 -12.75 25.21 -41.17
N LEU A 231 -13.77 24.86 -41.96
CA LEU A 231 -13.77 23.78 -42.92
C LEU A 231 -12.61 23.89 -43.92
N ARG A 232 -12.01 22.75 -44.25
CA ARG A 232 -11.92 22.23 -45.62
C ARG A 232 -11.64 20.73 -45.61
#